data_AF-A0A519R496-F1
#
_entry.id   AF-A0A519R496-F1
#
_cell.length_a   1.000
_cell.length_b   1.000
_cell.length_c   1.000
_cell.angle_alpha   90.00
_cell.angle_beta   90.00
_cell.angle_gamma   90.00
#
_symmetry.space_group_name_H-M   'P 1'
#
loop_
_entity.id
_entity.type
_entity.pdbx_description
1 polymer ?
#
loop_
_entity_poly.entity_id
_entity_poly.type
_entity_poly.pdbx_seq_one_letter_code
_entity_poly.pdbx_strand_id
1 'polypeptide(L)'
;MPGGAMPGLTLDGTRLDYRLAGQGRPAVVLIHGGCCAGSDWALQTAALERAFAVLTLDLRGHGRSGGADGNLSIARWAADVNALVEALDLAPAVIVGHSLGSR
;
A
#
# COMPACT_ATOMS: atom_id res chain seq x y z
N MET A 1 2.59 16.26 16.36
CA MET A 1 1.44 15.39 16.67
C MET A 1 2.00 14.06 17.16
N PRO A 2 1.54 13.52 18.29
CA PRO A 2 2.07 12.25 18.80
C PRO A 2 1.79 11.15 17.76
N GLY A 3 2.82 10.36 17.44
CA GLY A 3 2.77 9.31 16.44
C GLY A 3 1.81 8.20 16.86
N GLY A 4 0.55 8.29 16.43
CA GLY A 4 -0.38 7.17 16.50
C GLY A 4 0.18 6.01 15.66
N ALA A 5 0.08 4.80 16.18
CA ALA A 5 0.47 3.60 15.44
C ALA A 5 -0.24 3.60 14.08
N MET A 6 0.54 3.66 13.01
CA MET A 6 0.01 3.51 11.65
C MET A 6 -0.69 2.15 11.56
N PRO A 7 -1.86 2.06 10.91
CA PRO A 7 -2.52 0.79 10.74
C PRO A 7 -1.62 -0.15 9.93
N GLY A 8 -1.62 -1.43 10.32
CA GLY A 8 -0.89 -2.46 9.60
C GLY A 8 -1.70 -3.75 9.56
N LEU A 9 -1.58 -4.49 8.47
CA LEU A 9 -2.24 -5.77 8.27
C LEU A 9 -1.19 -6.89 8.28
N THR A 10 -1.41 -7.92 9.08
CA THR A 10 -0.51 -9.08 9.09
C THR A 10 -0.96 -10.11 8.07
N LEU A 11 -0.11 -10.35 7.06
CA LEU A 11 -0.30 -11.34 6.00
C LEU A 11 0.83 -12.37 6.05
N ASP A 12 0.49 -13.64 6.23
CA ASP A 12 1.42 -14.77 6.40
C ASP A 12 2.56 -14.45 7.38
N GLY A 13 2.17 -14.02 8.60
CA GLY A 13 3.13 -13.70 9.67
C GLY A 13 3.94 -12.42 9.45
N THR A 14 3.67 -11.66 8.39
CA THR A 14 4.37 -10.38 8.13
C THR A 14 3.41 -9.21 8.18
N ARG A 15 3.72 -8.23 9.02
CA ARG A 15 2.98 -6.96 9.08
C ARG A 15 3.33 -6.09 7.87
N LEU A 16 2.32 -5.69 7.12
CA LEU A 16 2.39 -4.67 6.09
C LEU A 16 1.84 -3.36 6.63
N ASP A 17 2.64 -2.29 6.51
CA ASP A 17 2.24 -0.94 6.87
C ASP A 17 1.50 -0.30 5.70
N TYR A 18 0.38 0.35 5.98
CA TYR A 18 -0.41 1.04 4.96
C TYR A 18 -1.03 2.32 5.51
N ARG A 19 -1.49 3.16 4.59
CA ARG A 19 -2.29 4.34 4.86
C ARG A 19 -3.49 4.35 3.94
N LEU A 20 -4.66 4.52 4.53
CA LEU A 20 -5.90 4.80 3.81
C LEU A 20 -6.33 6.24 4.11
N ALA A 21 -6.55 7.03 3.06
CA ALA A 21 -7.01 8.41 3.18
C ALA A 21 -8.19 8.68 2.24
N GLY A 22 -9.09 9.59 2.61
CA GLY A 22 -10.32 9.81 1.86
C GLY A 22 -11.31 8.64 1.93
N GLN A 23 -12.48 8.79 1.29
CA GLN A 23 -13.59 7.82 1.36
C GLN A 23 -14.36 7.67 0.03
N GLY A 24 -13.88 8.30 -1.05
CA GLY A 24 -14.53 8.23 -2.37
C GLY A 24 -14.34 6.90 -3.10
N ARG A 25 -15.15 6.64 -4.12
CA ARG A 25 -15.04 5.44 -4.97
C ARG A 25 -14.94 5.82 -6.46
N PRO A 26 -14.23 5.05 -7.30
CA PRO A 26 -13.44 3.86 -6.94
C PRO A 26 -12.23 4.20 -6.06
N ALA A 27 -11.72 3.22 -5.33
CA ALA A 27 -10.48 3.41 -4.58
C ALA A 27 -9.28 3.51 -5.54
N VAL A 28 -8.23 4.22 -5.13
CA VAL A 28 -6.95 4.32 -5.86
C VAL A 28 -5.85 3.70 -4.99
N VAL A 29 -5.16 2.69 -5.50
CA VAL A 29 -4.05 2.02 -4.83
C VAL A 29 -2.74 2.45 -5.47
N LEU A 30 -1.86 3.08 -4.69
CA LEU A 30 -0.57 3.59 -5.14
C LEU A 30 0.56 2.67 -4.65
N ILE A 31 1.22 1.99 -5.58
CA ILE A 31 2.29 1.02 -5.32
C ILE A 31 3.64 1.65 -5.66
N HIS A 32 4.53 1.74 -4.66
CA HIS A 32 5.85 2.35 -4.82
C HIS A 32 6.82 1.47 -5.62
N GLY A 33 7.96 2.06 -6.01
CA GLY A 33 9.05 1.37 -6.71
C GLY A 33 10.03 0.63 -5.79
N GLY A 34 11.05 -0.01 -6.36
CA GLY A 34 12.11 -0.61 -5.55
C GLY A 34 12.86 0.45 -4.77
N CYS A 35 13.27 0.13 -3.54
CA CYS A 35 13.95 1.05 -2.61
C CYS A 35 13.14 2.30 -2.20
N CYS A 36 11.84 2.35 -2.51
CA CYS A 36 10.91 3.39 -2.10
C CYS A 36 10.04 2.93 -0.91
N ALA A 37 9.17 3.82 -0.45
CA ALA A 37 8.11 3.55 0.51
C ALA A 37 6.79 4.20 0.06
N GLY A 38 5.67 3.81 0.68
CA GLY A 38 4.35 4.39 0.43
C GLY A 38 4.26 5.87 0.77
N SER A 39 5.20 6.41 1.55
CA SER A 39 5.33 7.85 1.82
C SER A 39 5.71 8.68 0.60
N ASP A 40 6.31 8.07 -0.43
CA ASP A 40 6.75 8.80 -1.63
C ASP A 40 5.55 9.35 -2.42
N TRP A 41 4.36 8.79 -2.18
CA TRP A 41 3.09 9.23 -2.76
C TRP A 41 2.41 10.38 -2.00
N ALA A 42 3.05 11.00 -0.99
CA ALA A 42 2.39 11.97 -0.10
C ALA A 42 1.67 13.11 -0.84
N LEU A 43 2.27 13.64 -1.92
CA LEU A 43 1.67 14.74 -2.69
C LEU A 43 0.47 14.28 -3.52
N GLN A 44 0.56 13.10 -4.12
CA GLN A 44 -0.52 12.49 -4.91
C GLN A 44 -1.68 12.10 -4.00
N THR A 45 -1.41 11.53 -2.82
CA THR A 45 -2.43 11.23 -1.82
C THR A 45 -3.17 12.50 -1.40
N ALA A 46 -2.46 13.59 -1.09
CA ALA A 46 -3.10 14.86 -0.69
C ALA A 46 -3.98 15.48 -1.81
N ALA A 47 -3.64 15.24 -3.07
CA ALA A 47 -4.44 15.70 -4.21
C ALA A 47 -5.68 14.81 -4.43
N LEU A 48 -5.52 13.49 -4.34
CA LEU A 48 -6.54 12.50 -4.69
C LEU A 48 -7.53 12.22 -3.56
N GLU A 49 -7.13 12.33 -2.28
CA GLU A 49 -7.96 11.99 -1.12
C GLU A 49 -9.24 12.86 -1.00
N ARG A 50 -9.27 14.00 -1.72
CA ARG A 50 -10.44 14.88 -1.80
C ARG A 50 -11.61 14.26 -2.57
N ALA A 51 -11.33 13.32 -3.48
CA ALA A 51 -12.33 12.71 -4.37
C ALA A 51 -12.36 11.19 -4.29
N PHE A 52 -11.28 10.54 -3.85
CA PHE A 52 -11.14 9.09 -3.84
C PHE A 52 -10.70 8.58 -2.47
N ALA A 53 -11.00 7.33 -2.15
CA ALA A 53 -10.25 6.58 -1.15
C ALA A 53 -8.89 6.23 -1.76
N VAL A 54 -7.80 6.62 -1.10
CA VAL A 54 -6.43 6.44 -1.57
C VAL A 54 -5.69 5.53 -0.59
N LEU A 55 -5.30 4.36 -1.08
CA LEU A 55 -4.48 3.40 -0.37
C LEU A 55 -3.03 3.55 -0.81
N THR A 56 -2.13 3.82 0.14
CA THR A 56 -0.69 3.64 -0.04
C THR A 56 -0.19 2.57 0.92
N LEU A 57 0.84 1.83 0.53
CA LEU A 57 1.40 0.75 1.34
C LEU A 57 2.91 0.69 1.19
N ASP A 58 3.57 0.18 2.21
CA ASP A 58 4.95 -0.28 2.11
C ASP A 58 4.93 -1.77 1.70
N LEU A 59 5.48 -2.11 0.54
CA LEU A 59 5.57 -3.49 0.10
C LEU A 59 6.36 -4.33 1.12
N ARG A 60 6.09 -5.63 1.16
CA ARG A 60 6.88 -6.58 1.97
C ARG A 60 8.39 -6.36 1.75
N GLY A 61 9.12 -6.26 2.85
CA GLY A 61 10.55 -5.98 2.87
C GLY A 61 10.96 -4.52 2.63
N HIS A 62 10.00 -3.58 2.57
CA HIS A 62 10.25 -2.16 2.34
C HIS A 62 9.68 -1.31 3.47
N GLY A 63 10.24 -0.11 3.64
CA GLY A 63 9.75 0.90 4.58
C GLY A 63 9.55 0.36 6.00
N ARG A 64 8.31 0.45 6.50
CA ARG A 64 7.90 -0.04 7.82
C ARG A 64 7.29 -1.44 7.79
N SER A 65 7.19 -2.06 6.61
CA SER A 65 6.71 -3.43 6.45
C SER A 65 7.82 -4.45 6.76
N GLY A 66 7.44 -5.57 7.37
CA GLY A 66 8.37 -6.65 7.69
C GLY A 66 8.72 -7.56 6.51
N GLY A 67 9.43 -8.65 6.79
CA GLY A 67 9.68 -9.75 5.85
C GLY A 67 10.77 -9.49 4.81
N ALA A 68 11.76 -8.64 5.12
CA ALA A 68 12.89 -8.33 4.25
C ALA A 68 13.82 -9.55 4.01
N ASP A 69 13.81 -10.51 4.94
CA ASP A 69 14.55 -11.77 4.91
C ASP A 69 13.79 -12.92 4.23
N GLY A 70 12.55 -12.68 3.79
CA GLY A 70 11.68 -13.68 3.18
C GLY A 70 11.85 -13.85 1.66
N ASN A 71 11.04 -14.74 1.09
CA ASN A 71 10.96 -14.92 -0.36
C ASN A 71 10.19 -13.75 -1.00
N LEU A 72 10.94 -12.78 -1.55
CA LEU A 72 10.41 -11.62 -2.24
C LEU A 72 10.30 -11.90 -3.75
N SER A 73 9.10 -11.74 -4.31
CA SER A 73 8.84 -11.89 -5.73
C SER A 73 7.67 -10.99 -6.16
N ILE A 74 7.58 -10.70 -7.46
CA ILE A 74 6.46 -9.94 -8.03
C ILE A 74 5.12 -10.58 -7.66
N ALA A 75 4.99 -11.89 -7.86
CA ALA A 75 3.77 -12.62 -7.52
C ALA A 75 3.42 -12.49 -6.03
N ARG A 76 4.43 -12.50 -5.15
CA ARG A 76 4.20 -12.31 -3.71
C ARG A 76 3.72 -10.91 -3.37
N TRP A 77 4.35 -9.88 -3.94
CA TRP A 77 3.93 -8.49 -3.72
C TRP A 77 2.52 -8.23 -4.27
N ALA A 78 2.19 -8.78 -5.45
CA ALA A 78 0.85 -8.68 -6.02
C ALA A 78 -0.20 -9.37 -5.13
N ALA A 79 0.10 -10.56 -4.60
CA ALA A 79 -0.79 -11.27 -3.69
C ALA A 79 -1.02 -10.49 -2.38
N ASP A 80 0.04 -9.92 -1.80
CA ASP A 80 -0.04 -9.08 -0.61
C ASP A 80 -0.90 -7.82 -0.86
N VAL A 81 -0.73 -7.14 -2.01
CA VAL A 81 -1.56 -5.99 -2.41
C VAL A 81 -3.02 -6.41 -2.56
N ASN A 82 -3.30 -7.51 -3.25
CA ASN A 82 -4.66 -8.00 -3.47
C ASN A 82 -5.35 -8.33 -2.14
N ALA A 83 -4.67 -9.05 -1.25
CA ALA A 83 -5.19 -9.37 0.08
C ALA A 83 -5.48 -8.11 0.92
N LEU A 84 -4.64 -7.07 0.81
CA LEU A 84 -4.89 -5.79 1.48
C LEU A 84 -6.12 -5.07 0.90
N VAL A 85 -6.30 -5.08 -0.42
CA VAL A 85 -7.48 -4.50 -1.08
C VAL A 85 -8.77 -5.21 -0.68
N GLU A 86 -8.75 -6.55 -0.63
CA GLU A 86 -9.87 -7.37 -0.18
C GLU A 86 -10.19 -7.15 1.30
N ALA A 87 -9.18 -7.16 2.17
CA ALA A 87 -9.36 -6.97 3.61
C ALA A 87 -9.93 -5.59 3.97
N LEU A 88 -9.71 -4.58 3.12
CA LEU A 88 -10.20 -3.22 3.31
C LEU A 88 -11.49 -2.91 2.53
N ASP A 89 -12.08 -3.89 1.83
CA ASP A 89 -13.29 -3.72 1.01
C ASP A 89 -13.19 -2.58 -0.04
N LEU A 90 -12.03 -2.47 -0.68
CA LEU A 90 -11.71 -1.39 -1.61
C LEU A 90 -12.01 -1.73 -3.08
N ALA A 91 -12.42 -2.96 -3.39
CA ALA A 91 -12.74 -3.37 -4.75
C ALA A 91 -14.09 -2.77 -5.24
N PRO A 92 -14.21 -2.40 -6.53
CA PRO A 92 -13.14 -2.29 -7.53
C PRO A 92 -12.22 -1.09 -7.26
N ALA A 93 -10.93 -1.24 -7.56
CA ALA A 93 -9.91 -0.22 -7.36
C ALA A 93 -9.10 0.06 -8.64
N VAL A 94 -8.64 1.31 -8.77
CA VAL A 94 -7.66 1.74 -9.78
C VAL A 94 -6.27 1.52 -9.21
N ILE A 95 -5.42 0.77 -9.92
CA ILE A 95 -4.05 0.49 -9.51
C ILE A 95 -3.07 1.40 -10.24
N VAL A 96 -2.18 2.07 -9.50
CA VAL A 96 -1.10 2.90 -10.04
C VAL A 96 0.23 2.38 -9.49
N GLY A 97 1.11 1.95 -10.39
CA GLY A 97 2.42 1.41 -10.04
C GLY A 97 3.56 2.27 -10.54
N HIS A 98 4.59 2.48 -9.71
CA HIS A 98 5.85 3.10 -10.13
C HIS A 98 6.97 2.06 -10.22
N SER A 99 7.62 1.94 -11.38
CA SER A 99 8.79 1.07 -11.58
C SER A 99 8.53 -0.38 -11.15
N LEU A 100 9.13 -0.86 -10.05
CA LEU A 100 8.82 -2.18 -9.49
C LEU A 100 7.32 -2.39 -9.25
N GLY A 101 6.62 -1.36 -8.77
CA GLY A 101 5.20 -1.42 -8.48
C GLY A 101 4.30 -1.54 -9.71
N SER A 102 4.85 -1.49 -10.95
CA SER A 102 4.08 -1.71 -12.19
C SER A 102 4.16 -3.14 -12.72
N ARG A 103 4.79 -4.07 -11.98
CA ARG A 103 5.00 -5.46 -12.38
C ARG A 103 4.02 -6.42 -11.72
#